data_AF-A0A6P0HYY5-F1
#
_entry.id   AF-A0A6P0HYY5-F1
#
_cell.length_a   1.000
_cell.length_b   1.000
_cell.length_c   1.000
_cell.angle_alpha   90.00
_cell.angle_beta   90.00
_cell.angle_gamma   90.00
#
_symmetry.space_group_name_H-M   'P 1'
#
loop_
_entity.id
_entity.type
_entity.pdbx_description
1 polymer ?
#
loop_
_entity_poly.entity_id
_entity_poly.type
_entity_poly.pdbx_seq_one_letter_code
_entity_poly.pdbx_strand_id
1 'polypeptide(L)'
;IWLGLLPGLSEELLFRGVILSALGLDTVALIASSIFFGVLHLSGKQQWPYMVWATIVGMVLGYSALATGNLLIPIIAHILTNLISSSMWKWEHNYK
;
A
#
# COMPACT_ATOMS: atom_id res chain seq x y z
N ILE A 1 -16.23 -3.89 -2.03
CA ILE A 1 -16.14 -3.16 -0.74
C ILE A 1 -15.07 -3.78 0.15
N TRP A 2 -15.26 -4.99 0.69
CA TRP A 2 -14.30 -5.59 1.63
C TRP A 2 -12.87 -5.77 1.08
N LEU A 3 -12.74 -6.17 -0.20
CA LEU A 3 -11.44 -6.27 -0.90
C LEU A 3 -10.67 -4.95 -0.94
N GLY A 4 -11.37 -3.80 -0.94
CA GLY A 4 -10.72 -2.50 -0.89
C GLY A 4 -10.45 -2.02 0.54
N LEU A 5 -11.46 -2.20 1.41
CA LEU A 5 -11.45 -1.65 2.75
C LEU A 5 -10.46 -2.35 3.69
N LEU A 6 -10.52 -3.68 3.77
CA LEU A 6 -9.77 -4.43 4.79
C LEU A 6 -8.25 -4.41 4.55
N PRO A 7 -7.74 -4.67 3.33
CA PRO A 7 -6.31 -4.58 3.07
C PRO A 7 -5.80 -3.16 3.24
N GLY A 8 -6.46 -2.17 2.64
CA GLY A 8 -6.03 -0.77 2.72
C GLY A 8 -5.99 -0.23 4.16
N LEU A 9 -6.91 -0.67 5.03
CA LEU A 9 -6.86 -0.31 6.45
C LEU A 9 -5.75 -1.06 7.20
N SER A 10 -5.74 -2.39 7.12
CA SER A 10 -4.83 -3.23 7.92
C SER A 10 -3.36 -3.06 7.54
N GLU A 11 -3.07 -2.91 6.25
CA GLU A 11 -1.71 -2.72 5.75
C GLU A 11 -1.15 -1.36 6.17
N GLU A 12 -1.92 -0.27 6.05
CA GLU A 12 -1.41 1.04 6.47
C GLU A 12 -1.23 1.14 7.99
N LEU A 13 -2.12 0.52 8.78
CA LEU A 13 -1.92 0.39 10.23
C LEU A 13 -0.60 -0.33 10.56
N LEU A 14 -0.29 -1.43 9.87
CA LEU A 14 0.94 -2.17 10.09
C LEU A 14 2.17 -1.41 9.57
N PHE A 15 2.18 -1.00 8.31
CA PHE A 15 3.38 -0.48 7.69
C PHE A 15 3.67 0.96 8.10
N ARG A 16 2.65 1.83 8.22
CA ARG A 16 2.84 3.25 8.50
C ARG A 16 2.62 3.55 9.97
N GLY A 17 1.68 2.85 10.62
CA GLY A 17 1.46 2.96 12.05
C GLY A 17 2.58 2.30 12.87
N VAL A 18 2.97 1.06 12.53
CA VAL A 18 3.94 0.28 13.33
C VAL A 18 5.34 0.29 12.73
N ILE A 19 5.53 -0.22 11.51
CA ILE A 19 6.88 -0.49 10.96
C ILE A 19 7.64 0.81 10.70
N LEU A 20 7.04 1.78 9.99
CA LEU A 20 7.67 3.07 9.70
C LEU A 20 8.05 3.82 10.99
N SER A 21 7.16 3.77 11.99
CA SER A 21 7.41 4.33 13.33
C SER A 21 8.54 3.64 14.05
N ALA A 22 8.56 2.30 14.05
CA ALA A 22 9.60 1.50 14.70
C ALA A 22 10.97 1.66 14.04
N LEU A 23 11.02 1.96 12.74
CA LEU A 23 12.25 2.18 11.99
C LEU A 23 12.80 3.61 12.09
N GLY A 24 12.06 4.55 12.72
CA GLY A 24 12.59 5.87 13.07
C GLY A 24 11.97 7.07 12.34
N LEU A 25 10.89 6.88 11.55
CA LEU A 25 10.16 7.98 10.88
C LEU A 25 11.01 8.87 9.96
N ASP A 26 12.12 8.36 9.45
CA ASP A 26 13.01 9.09 8.56
C ASP A 26 12.94 8.57 7.11
N THR A 27 13.80 9.12 6.24
CA THR A 27 13.86 8.71 4.84
C THR A 27 14.33 7.26 4.68
N VAL A 28 15.20 6.77 5.58
CA VAL A 28 15.68 5.39 5.54
C VAL A 28 14.55 4.43 5.92
N ALA A 29 13.80 4.74 6.98
CA ALA A 29 12.60 4.03 7.41
C ALA A 29 11.54 4.00 6.31
N LEU A 30 11.33 5.12 5.60
CA LEU A 30 10.43 5.19 4.45
C LEU A 30 10.84 4.21 3.34
N ILE A 31 12.11 4.25 2.92
CA ILE A 31 12.61 3.37 1.86
C ILE A 31 12.53 1.91 2.29
N ALA A 32 13.01 1.59 3.49
CA ALA A 32 13.03 0.22 4.03
C ALA A 32 11.62 -0.36 4.17
N SER A 33 10.69 0.38 4.79
CA SER A 33 9.29 -0.06 4.94
C SER A 33 8.59 -0.23 3.58
N SER A 34 8.88 0.61 2.59
CA SER A 34 8.31 0.52 1.25
C SER A 34 8.85 -0.67 0.45
N ILE A 35 10.15 -0.95 0.55
CA ILE A 35 10.75 -2.15 -0.05
C ILE A 35 10.14 -3.40 0.59
N PHE A 36 10.03 -3.43 1.91
CA PHE A 36 9.44 -4.57 2.61
C PHE A 36 7.97 -4.80 2.20
N PHE A 37 7.21 -3.71 2.08
CA PHE A 37 5.85 -3.74 1.56
C PHE A 37 5.79 -4.36 0.15
N GLY A 38 6.65 -3.90 -0.77
CA GLY A 38 6.70 -4.45 -2.12
C GLY A 38 7.11 -5.92 -2.18
N VAL A 39 8.12 -6.33 -1.42
CA VAL A 39 8.58 -7.73 -1.34
C VAL A 39 7.46 -8.67 -0.90
N LEU A 40 6.63 -8.27 0.06
CA LEU A 40 5.49 -9.07 0.52
C LEU A 40 4.38 -9.23 -0.53
N HIS A 41 4.38 -8.41 -1.58
CA HIS A 41 3.45 -8.54 -2.72
C HIS A 41 3.98 -9.49 -3.82
N LEU A 42 5.20 -10.03 -3.69
CA LEU A 42 5.75 -11.00 -4.62
C LEU A 42 5.20 -12.40 -4.32
N SER A 43 4.13 -12.84 -5.00
CA SER A 43 3.58 -14.20 -4.85
C SER A 43 4.15 -15.22 -5.86
N GLY A 44 5.06 -14.79 -6.74
CA GLY A 44 5.75 -15.65 -7.71
C GLY A 44 6.77 -14.88 -8.54
N LYS A 45 7.74 -15.58 -9.14
CA LYS A 45 8.86 -14.94 -9.88
C LYS A 45 8.39 -14.05 -11.04
N GLN A 46 7.27 -14.40 -11.67
CA GLN A 46 6.68 -13.66 -12.78
C GLN A 46 6.00 -12.35 -12.34
N GLN A 47 5.70 -12.19 -11.05
CA GLN A 47 5.03 -11.01 -10.48
C GLN A 47 6.02 -9.94 -10.00
N TRP A 48 7.31 -10.03 -10.36
CA TRP A 48 8.29 -9.00 -10.02
C TRP A 48 7.88 -7.57 -10.45
N PRO A 49 7.16 -7.33 -11.57
CA PRO A 49 6.70 -5.97 -11.89
C PRO A 49 5.71 -5.44 -10.86
N TYR A 50 4.86 -6.31 -10.31
CA TYR A 50 3.91 -5.95 -9.26
C TYR A 50 4.61 -5.64 -7.93
N MET A 51 5.68 -6.36 -7.59
CA MET A 51 6.55 -6.04 -6.45
C MET A 51 7.16 -4.63 -6.57
N VAL A 52 7.67 -4.26 -7.74
CA VAL A 52 8.24 -2.92 -8.00
C VAL A 52 7.15 -1.86 -7.90
N TRP A 53 5.98 -2.11 -8.51
CA TRP A 53 4.82 -1.22 -8.41
C TRP A 53 4.38 -1.01 -6.96
N ALA A 54 4.20 -2.08 -6.18
CA ALA A 54 3.84 -2.03 -4.78
C ALA A 54 4.88 -1.28 -3.94
N THR A 55 6.17 -1.41 -4.26
CA THR A 55 7.24 -0.63 -3.61
C THR A 55 7.05 0.88 -3.86
N ILE A 56 6.78 1.28 -5.10
CA ILE A 56 6.57 2.69 -5.46
C ILE A 56 5.32 3.26 -4.77
N VAL A 57 4.20 2.53 -4.83
CA VAL A 57 2.98 2.91 -4.11
C VAL A 57 3.25 3.02 -2.61
N GLY A 58 4.01 2.08 -2.06
CA GLY A 58 4.42 2.09 -0.67
C GLY A 58 5.23 3.34 -0.30
N MET A 59 6.12 3.80 -1.18
CA MET A 59 6.87 5.05 -0.98
C MET A 59 5.94 6.26 -0.99
N VAL A 60 4.98 6.33 -1.91
CA VAL A 60 4.02 7.44 -2.00
C VAL A 60 3.15 7.51 -0.75
N LEU A 61 2.59 6.37 -0.31
CA LEU A 61 1.75 6.30 0.89
C LEU A 61 2.57 6.60 2.15
N GLY A 62 3.76 6.02 2.28
CA GLY A 62 4.66 6.30 3.41
C GLY A 62 5.09 7.76 3.48
N TYR A 63 5.42 8.36 2.33
CA TYR A 63 5.75 9.78 2.25
C TYR A 63 4.56 10.66 2.66
N SER A 64 3.35 10.31 2.22
CA SER A 64 2.14 11.04 2.64
C SER A 64 1.95 11.02 4.15
N ALA A 65 2.25 9.90 4.82
CA ALA A 65 2.20 9.78 6.27
C ALA A 65 3.23 10.70 6.95
N LEU A 66 4.47 10.70 6.47
CA LEU A 66 5.55 11.53 7.03
C LEU A 66 5.30 13.03 6.80
N ALA A 67 4.89 13.41 5.60
CA ALA A 67 4.68 14.80 5.22
C ALA A 67 3.51 15.44 5.97
N THR A 68 2.50 14.65 6.35
CA THR A 68 1.27 15.14 6.97
C THR A 68 1.16 14.85 8.46
N GLY A 69 1.95 13.91 8.97
CA GLY A 69 1.80 13.38 10.32
C GLY A 69 0.46 12.69 10.56
N ASN A 70 -0.28 12.32 9.50
CA ASN A 70 -1.64 11.82 9.61
C ASN A 70 -1.79 10.47 8.90
N LEU A 71 -2.00 9.41 9.69
CA LEU A 71 -2.18 8.04 9.20
C LEU A 71 -3.49 7.84 8.41
N LEU A 72 -4.49 8.71 8.62
CA LEU A 72 -5.78 8.59 7.92
C LEU A 72 -5.65 8.90 6.42
N ILE A 73 -4.66 9.71 6.03
CA ILE A 73 -4.39 10.08 4.63
C ILE A 73 -3.96 8.86 3.79
N PRO A 74 -2.89 8.13 4.14
CA PRO A 74 -2.52 6.93 3.40
C PRO A 74 -3.59 5.84 3.50
N ILE A 75 -4.29 5.69 4.64
CA ILE A 75 -5.40 4.73 4.77
C ILE A 75 -6.48 4.98 3.71
N ILE A 76 -6.99 6.21 3.61
CA ILE A 76 -8.04 6.54 2.65
C ILE A 76 -7.52 6.38 1.22
N ALA A 77 -6.31 6.87 0.92
CA ALA A 77 -5.72 6.76 -0.40
C ALA A 77 -5.58 5.30 -0.85
N HIS A 78 -5.15 4.42 0.04
CA HIS A 78 -5.00 3.00 -0.23
C HIS A 78 -6.37 2.31 -0.42
N ILE A 79 -7.33 2.55 0.48
CA ILE A 79 -8.69 2.02 0.36
C ILE A 79 -9.32 2.42 -0.99
N LEU A 80 -9.19 3.69 -1.38
CA LEU A 80 -9.73 4.19 -2.66
C LEU A 80 -9.06 3.51 -3.85
N THR A 81 -7.74 3.37 -3.83
CA THR A 81 -6.98 2.68 -4.89
C THR A 81 -7.48 1.24 -5.07
N ASN A 82 -7.64 0.51 -3.97
CA ASN A 82 -8.10 -0.89 -4.02
C ASN A 82 -9.59 -0.98 -4.39
N LEU A 83 -10.43 -0.04 -3.97
CA LEU A 83 -11.83 0.02 -4.39
C LEU A 83 -11.97 0.29 -5.89
N ILE A 84 -11.20 1.22 -6.44
CA ILE A 84 -11.19 1.53 -7.88
C ILE A 84 -10.72 0.29 -8.66
N SER A 85 -9.56 -0.27 -8.30
CA SER A 85 -8.99 -1.44 -8.97
C SER A 85 -9.94 -2.65 -8.93
N SER A 86 -10.49 -2.98 -7.76
CA SER A 86 -11.43 -4.11 -7.62
C SER A 86 -12.76 -3.87 -8.32
N SER A 87 -13.24 -2.63 -8.38
CA SER A 87 -14.47 -2.29 -9.11
C SER A 87 -14.28 -2.37 -10.63
N MET A 88 -13.13 -1.90 -11.14
CA MET A 88 -12.75 -2.03 -12.54
C MET A 88 -12.61 -3.50 -12.94
N TRP A 89 -11.89 -4.29 -12.13
CA TRP A 89 -11.78 -5.74 -12.34
C TRP A 89 -13.14 -6.41 -12.39
N LYS A 90 -14.03 -6.09 -11.44
CA LYS A 90 -15.39 -6.63 -11.39
C LYS A 90 -16.17 -6.23 -12.64
N TRP A 91 -16.08 -4.97 -13.08
CA TRP A 91 -16.75 -4.51 -14.30
C TRP A 91 -16.30 -5.32 -15.52
N GLU A 92 -15.01 -5.43 -15.78
CA GLU A 92 -14.46 -6.17 -16.93
C GLU A 92 -14.86 -7.65 -16.98
N HIS A 93 -15.11 -8.27 -15.81
CA HIS A 93 -15.48 -9.68 -15.70
C HIS A 93 -16.99 -9.94 -15.58
N ASN A 94 -17.82 -8.90 -15.39
CA ASN A 94 -19.29 -9.03 -15.45
C ASN A 94 -19.86 -8.79 -16.85
N TYR A 95 -19.07 -8.20 -17.76
CA TYR A 95 -19.45 -7.94 -19.15
C TYR A 95 -18.75 -8.88 -20.15
N LYS A 96 -18.16 -9.98 -19.65
CA LYS A 96 -17.75 -11.16 -20.43
C LYS A 96 -18.64 -12.34 -20.01
#